data_AF-A6PWP7-F1
#
_entry.id   AF-A6PWP7-F1
#
_cell.length_a   1.000
_cell.length_b   1.000
_cell.length_c   1.000
_cell.angle_alpha   90.00
_cell.angle_beta   90.00
_cell.angle_gamma   90.00
#
_symmetry.space_group_name_H-M   'P 1'
#
loop_
_entity.id
_entity.type
_entity.pdbx_description
1 polymer ?
#
loop_
_entity_poly.entity_id
_entity_poly.type
_entity_poly.pdbx_seq_one_letter_code
_entity_poly.pdbx_strand_id
1 'polypeptide(L)'
;IGVPASFFLYKLDFKMPDDVWLVDLDSNRVIAPTNAEVLPILPEPESLELKKHLKQALASMSLNTQPILNLEKFHEGQEIPLLLGRPSNDLQSTPSTEFNPLIYGNDVDSVDVATRVAMVRFFNSANVLQGFQMHTRTLRLFPRPTPFAEKLARTQAVEYFGEWILNPSNYAFQRIHNNTFDPALIGDKPKWYAHQLQPIHYRVYDGNSQLAEALSVPPERDSDSDPTEDSGSDSQDYDDSSSSYSSLGDFVSEMMKCDINGD
;
A
#
# COMPACT_ATOMS: atom_id res chain seq x y z
N ILE A 1 7.50 -15.55 -4.69
CA ILE A 1 6.46 -16.31 -5.42
C ILE A 1 5.26 -16.41 -4.50
N GLY A 2 4.08 -15.98 -4.94
CA GLY A 2 2.84 -16.14 -4.17
C GLY A 2 2.13 -17.40 -4.65
N VAL A 3 1.78 -18.30 -3.74
CA VAL A 3 0.96 -19.48 -4.02
C VAL A 3 -0.20 -19.54 -3.03
N PRO A 4 -1.42 -19.94 -3.45
CA PRO A 4 -2.50 -20.18 -2.51
C PRO A 4 -2.16 -21.37 -1.60
N ALA A 5 -2.62 -21.37 -0.34
CA ALA A 5 -2.37 -22.47 0.59
C ALA A 5 -2.84 -23.83 0.04
N SER A 6 -3.90 -23.83 -0.78
CA SER A 6 -4.42 -25.02 -1.44
C SER A 6 -3.43 -25.67 -2.41
N PHE A 7 -2.42 -24.94 -2.93
CA PHE A 7 -1.39 -25.48 -3.82
C PHE A 7 -0.70 -26.71 -3.21
N PHE A 8 -0.36 -26.64 -1.92
CA PHE A 8 0.33 -27.72 -1.21
C PHE A 8 -0.56 -28.95 -0.97
N LEU A 9 -1.89 -28.80 -1.00
CA LEU A 9 -2.82 -29.92 -0.89
C LEU A 9 -2.91 -30.72 -2.19
N TYR A 10 -2.80 -30.03 -3.35
CA TYR A 10 -2.89 -30.67 -4.66
C TYR A 10 -1.56 -31.21 -5.17
N LYS A 11 -0.44 -30.67 -4.70
CA LYS A 11 0.91 -31.13 -5.09
C LYS A 11 1.61 -31.81 -3.91
N LEU A 12 1.10 -32.98 -3.53
CA LEU A 12 1.61 -33.77 -2.39
C LEU A 12 3.10 -34.16 -2.53
N ASP A 13 3.58 -34.35 -3.77
CA ASP A 13 4.98 -34.66 -4.06
C ASP A 13 5.88 -33.42 -4.14
N PHE A 14 5.33 -32.21 -3.99
CA PHE A 14 6.12 -30.99 -3.98
C PHE A 14 6.98 -30.90 -2.74
N LYS A 15 8.29 -30.91 -2.93
CA LYS A 15 9.27 -30.70 -1.86
C LYS A 15 9.69 -29.25 -1.88
N MET A 16 9.53 -28.58 -0.73
CA MET A 16 10.07 -27.24 -0.54
C MET A 16 11.59 -27.27 -0.75
N PRO A 17 12.13 -26.40 -1.61
CA PRO A 17 13.58 -26.22 -1.73
C PRO A 17 14.21 -25.88 -0.37
N ASP A 18 15.40 -26.40 -0.12
CA ASP A 18 16.11 -26.24 1.16
C ASP A 18 16.84 -24.91 1.29
N ASP A 19 16.69 -24.01 0.31
CA ASP A 19 17.26 -22.66 0.22
C ASP A 19 16.18 -21.55 0.11
N VAL A 20 14.88 -21.89 0.14
CA VAL A 20 13.78 -20.93 -0.05
C VAL A 20 13.01 -20.68 1.24
N TRP A 21 12.98 -19.42 1.70
CA TRP A 21 12.21 -18.99 2.87
C TRP A 21 10.71 -19.12 2.61
N LEU A 22 10.00 -19.76 3.56
CA LEU A 22 8.55 -19.88 3.50
C LEU A 22 7.91 -18.90 4.49
N VAL A 23 7.02 -18.04 3.99
CA VAL A 23 6.24 -17.10 4.79
C VAL A 23 4.78 -17.48 4.66
N ASP A 24 4.21 -17.99 5.75
CA ASP A 24 2.80 -18.30 5.88
C ASP A 24 2.08 -17.09 6.48
N LEU A 25 1.29 -16.42 5.64
CA LEU A 25 0.55 -15.22 6.00
C LEU A 25 -0.68 -15.54 6.85
N ASP A 26 -1.27 -16.74 6.73
CA ASP A 26 -2.46 -17.13 7.49
C ASP A 26 -2.09 -17.43 8.95
N SER A 27 -0.96 -18.11 9.17
CA SER A 27 -0.46 -18.42 10.50
C SER A 27 0.53 -17.40 11.07
N ASN A 28 0.89 -16.38 10.29
CA ASN A 28 1.93 -15.39 10.62
C ASN A 28 3.26 -16.02 11.00
N ARG A 29 3.69 -17.04 10.24
CA ARG A 29 4.93 -17.79 10.50
C ARG A 29 5.94 -17.61 9.37
N VAL A 30 7.20 -17.48 9.77
CA VAL A 30 8.35 -17.52 8.86
C VAL A 30 9.14 -18.79 9.17
N ILE A 31 9.31 -19.63 8.16
CA ILE A 31 10.03 -20.91 8.26
C ILE A 31 11.34 -20.75 7.48
N ALA A 32 12.45 -20.82 8.22
CA ALA A 32 13.79 -20.72 7.66
C ALA A 32 14.21 -22.05 7.00
N PRO A 33 14.90 -22.02 5.84
CA PRO A 33 15.38 -23.22 5.16
C PRO A 33 16.60 -23.81 5.88
N THR A 34 16.89 -25.10 5.65
CA THR A 34 18.05 -25.77 6.28
C THR A 34 19.40 -25.38 5.67
N ASN A 35 19.42 -25.02 4.38
CA ASN A 35 20.64 -24.72 3.63
C ASN A 35 20.67 -23.27 3.09
N ALA A 36 19.80 -22.40 3.61
CA ALA A 36 19.81 -21.00 3.21
C ALA A 36 20.96 -20.21 3.83
N GLU A 37 21.43 -19.22 3.10
CA GLU A 37 22.44 -18.29 3.58
C GLU A 37 21.92 -17.49 4.78
N VAL A 38 22.73 -17.36 5.83
CA VAL A 38 22.35 -16.65 7.07
C VAL A 38 22.09 -15.17 6.78
N LEU A 39 20.86 -14.69 6.99
CA LEU A 39 20.52 -13.29 6.76
C LEU A 39 21.34 -12.36 7.68
N PRO A 40 21.92 -11.27 7.15
CA PRO A 40 22.64 -10.32 7.95
C PRO A 40 21.65 -9.56 8.85
N ILE A 41 22.13 -9.16 10.04
CA ILE A 41 21.33 -8.33 10.95
C ILE A 41 21.12 -6.95 10.29
N LEU A 42 19.91 -6.43 10.38
CA LEU A 42 19.61 -5.08 9.90
C LEU A 42 20.47 -4.03 10.64
N PRO A 43 20.91 -2.95 9.97
CA PRO A 43 21.73 -1.92 10.60
C PRO A 43 20.96 -1.16 11.68
N GLU A 44 21.65 -0.76 12.74
CA GLU A 44 21.12 0.10 13.81
C GLU A 44 21.69 1.52 13.70
N PRO A 45 20.90 2.59 13.95
CA PRO A 45 19.55 2.57 14.53
C PRO A 45 18.39 2.39 13.53
N GLU A 46 18.69 2.20 12.24
CA GLU A 46 17.69 2.23 11.17
C GLU A 46 16.66 1.09 11.27
N SER A 47 17.07 -0.09 11.76
CA SER A 47 16.16 -1.19 12.04
C SER A 47 15.10 -0.81 13.07
N LEU A 48 15.52 -0.15 14.14
CA LEU A 48 14.63 0.29 15.21
C LEU A 48 13.66 1.37 14.70
N GLU A 49 14.16 2.32 13.92
CA GLU A 49 13.34 3.39 13.32
C GLU A 49 12.31 2.82 12.33
N LEU A 50 12.72 1.90 11.45
CA LEU A 50 11.80 1.21 10.55
C LEU A 50 10.71 0.46 11.31
N LYS A 51 11.08 -0.33 12.34
CA LYS A 51 10.12 -1.05 13.20
C LYS A 51 9.15 -0.08 13.88
N LYS A 52 9.64 1.06 14.36
CA LYS A 52 8.80 2.10 14.97
C LYS A 52 7.77 2.61 13.97
N HIS A 53 8.19 2.97 12.75
CA HIS A 53 7.28 3.45 11.72
C HIS A 53 6.24 2.42 11.30
N LEU A 54 6.64 1.16 11.07
CA LEU A 54 5.71 0.10 10.68
C LEU A 54 4.71 -0.23 11.79
N LYS A 55 5.14 -0.26 13.06
CA LYS A 55 4.22 -0.44 14.20
C LYS A 55 3.21 0.69 14.31
N GLN A 56 3.64 1.93 14.07
CA GLN A 56 2.75 3.08 14.07
C GLN A 56 1.73 2.99 12.93
N ALA A 57 2.16 2.66 11.71
CA ALA A 57 1.26 2.46 10.57
C ALA A 57 0.22 1.36 10.83
N LEU A 58 0.65 0.23 11.40
CA LEU A 58 -0.24 -0.86 11.78
C LEU A 58 -1.25 -0.45 12.87
N ALA A 59 -0.82 0.32 13.88
CA ALA A 59 -1.71 0.82 14.92
C ALA A 59 -2.81 1.73 14.35
N SER A 60 -2.50 2.52 13.31
CA SER A 60 -3.47 3.36 12.63
C SER A 60 -4.58 2.57 11.91
N MET A 61 -4.36 1.30 11.56
CA MET A 61 -5.42 0.43 11.01
C MET A 61 -6.48 0.05 12.05
N SER A 62 -6.09 0.00 13.33
CA SER A 62 -6.93 -0.50 14.43
C SER A 62 -7.62 0.59 15.23
N LEU A 63 -7.32 1.86 14.96
CA LEU A 63 -7.83 3.01 15.73
C LEU A 63 -8.98 3.72 15.01
N ASN A 64 -10.17 3.63 15.58
CA ASN A 64 -11.30 4.53 15.28
C ASN A 64 -11.07 5.95 15.86
N THR A 65 -9.88 6.53 15.70
CA THR A 65 -9.64 7.93 16.08
C THR A 65 -10.01 8.83 14.91
N GLN A 66 -10.83 9.86 15.17
CA GLN A 66 -11.31 10.78 14.14
C GLN A 66 -10.18 11.39 13.31
N PRO A 67 -10.40 11.66 12.01
CA PRO A 67 -9.41 12.30 11.17
C PRO A 67 -9.13 13.71 11.73
N ILE A 68 -7.87 14.00 12.03
CA ILE A 68 -7.46 15.35 12.41
C ILE A 68 -7.44 16.21 11.14
N LEU A 69 -8.58 16.85 10.86
CA LEU A 69 -8.70 17.94 9.88
C LEU A 69 -7.87 19.13 10.38
N ASN A 70 -6.65 19.32 9.85
CA ASN A 70 -5.97 20.61 9.87
C ASN A 70 -4.92 20.66 8.73
N LEU A 71 -5.40 20.71 7.49
CA LEU A 71 -4.55 20.91 6.30
C LEU A 71 -4.48 22.38 5.85
N GLU A 72 -5.21 23.31 6.49
CA GLU A 72 -5.36 24.68 5.97
C GLU A 72 -4.36 25.73 6.51
N LYS A 73 -3.34 25.36 7.30
CA LYS A 73 -2.50 26.37 7.99
C LYS A 73 -0.98 26.35 7.72
N PHE A 74 -0.53 25.91 6.55
CA PHE A 74 0.88 26.09 6.19
C PHE A 74 1.05 26.61 4.75
N HIS A 75 0.73 27.90 4.56
CA HIS A 75 1.19 28.65 3.39
C HIS A 75 2.18 29.78 3.71
N GLU A 76 2.71 29.88 4.93
CA GLU A 76 3.72 30.90 5.24
C GLU A 76 4.96 30.28 5.90
N GLY A 77 6.12 30.65 5.36
CA GLY A 77 7.39 29.93 5.46
C GLY A 77 8.00 29.83 6.85
N GLN A 78 8.84 28.81 7.02
CA GLN A 78 9.74 28.69 8.16
C GLN A 78 11.18 28.97 7.71
N GLU A 79 11.59 30.21 7.90
CA GLU A 79 12.98 30.52 8.23
C GLU A 79 13.27 30.09 9.67
N ILE A 80 14.51 29.66 9.89
CA ILE A 80 15.05 29.15 11.16
C ILE A 80 15.25 30.30 12.16
N PRO A 81 14.94 30.12 13.46
CA PRO A 81 15.67 30.87 14.49
C PRO A 81 16.34 30.01 15.57
N LEU A 82 17.56 30.43 15.91
CA LEU A 82 18.45 29.95 16.97
C LEU A 82 18.04 30.45 18.37
N LEU A 83 18.28 29.59 19.38
CA LEU A 83 18.64 29.85 20.81
C LEU A 83 17.87 30.91 21.65
N LEU A 84 17.15 30.48 22.72
CA LEU A 84 17.40 30.80 24.16
C LEU A 84 16.25 30.31 25.10
N GLY A 85 16.60 29.63 26.20
CA GLY A 85 16.19 29.99 27.58
C GLY A 85 14.79 29.69 28.16
N ARG A 86 14.76 28.69 29.07
CA ARG A 86 14.04 28.53 30.36
C ARG A 86 12.66 27.82 30.45
N PRO A 87 12.40 27.07 31.57
CA PRO A 87 11.30 26.12 31.71
C PRO A 87 10.14 26.67 32.56
N SER A 88 8.93 26.16 32.31
CA SER A 88 7.78 26.29 33.22
C SER A 88 6.98 24.98 33.21
N ASN A 89 6.92 24.34 34.39
CA ASN A 89 5.97 23.29 34.72
C ASN A 89 4.55 23.88 34.83
N ASP A 90 3.54 23.22 34.26
CA ASP A 90 2.38 22.70 35.02
C ASP A 90 1.37 21.96 34.11
N LEU A 91 1.27 20.66 34.38
CA LEU A 91 0.07 19.80 34.47
C LEU A 91 -1.20 20.19 33.67
N GLN A 92 -1.26 19.74 32.41
CA GLN A 92 -2.37 18.96 31.85
C GLN A 92 -1.96 18.49 30.46
N SER A 93 -1.37 17.29 30.38
CA SER A 93 -0.93 16.66 29.14
C SER A 93 -2.14 16.22 28.32
N THR A 94 -2.78 17.15 27.64
CA THR A 94 -3.33 16.84 26.32
C THR A 94 -2.11 16.53 25.44
N PRO A 95 -2.08 15.43 24.67
CA PRO A 95 -0.96 15.18 23.77
C PRO A 95 -0.98 16.33 22.78
N SER A 96 -0.04 17.26 22.96
CA SER A 96 0.21 18.36 22.06
C SER A 96 0.27 17.78 20.65
N THR A 97 -0.67 18.20 19.83
CA THR A 97 -0.78 17.92 18.40
C THR A 97 0.37 18.61 17.65
N GLU A 98 1.60 18.32 18.06
CA GLU A 98 2.77 18.53 17.22
C GLU A 98 2.58 17.63 16.01
N PHE A 99 2.64 18.23 14.82
CA PHE A 99 2.57 17.54 13.54
C PHE A 99 3.50 16.32 13.57
N ASN A 100 2.93 15.12 13.68
CA ASN A 100 3.69 13.90 13.52
C ASN A 100 3.63 13.57 12.03
N PRO A 101 4.73 13.70 11.26
CA PRO A 101 4.75 13.45 9.82
C PRO A 101 4.43 12.00 9.45
N LEU A 102 4.02 11.16 10.41
CA LEU A 102 3.73 9.73 10.32
C LEU A 102 2.28 9.38 10.71
N ILE A 103 1.42 10.37 11.04
CA ILE A 103 -0.02 10.16 11.25
C ILE A 103 -0.73 10.59 9.96
N TYR A 104 -0.91 9.64 9.07
CA TYR A 104 -1.42 9.87 7.71
C TYR A 104 -2.94 9.78 7.57
N GLY A 105 -3.61 9.28 8.61
CA GLY A 105 -5.02 8.90 8.61
C GLY A 105 -5.20 7.54 9.27
N ASN A 106 -6.45 7.14 9.51
CA ASN A 106 -6.82 5.85 10.10
C ASN A 106 -7.41 4.86 9.09
N ASP A 107 -7.25 5.14 7.80
CA ASP A 107 -7.72 4.30 6.71
C ASP A 107 -6.58 3.54 6.02
N VAL A 108 -6.94 2.49 5.27
CA VAL A 108 -6.00 1.60 4.59
C VAL A 108 -5.08 2.35 3.61
N ASP A 109 -5.60 3.30 2.84
CA ASP A 109 -4.80 4.00 1.83
C ASP A 109 -3.72 4.88 2.50
N SER A 110 -4.06 5.49 3.63
CA SER A 110 -3.14 6.30 4.44
C SER A 110 -2.03 5.44 5.05
N VAL A 111 -2.35 4.21 5.47
CA VAL A 111 -1.38 3.23 5.97
C VAL A 111 -0.46 2.72 4.86
N ASP A 112 -0.98 2.55 3.64
CA ASP A 112 -0.16 2.17 2.48
C ASP A 112 0.88 3.25 2.16
N VAL A 113 0.46 4.53 2.16
CA VAL A 113 1.40 5.65 1.99
C VAL A 113 2.44 5.68 3.10
N ALA A 114 2.02 5.50 4.35
CA ALA A 114 2.92 5.44 5.51
C ALA A 114 4.01 4.40 5.35
N THR A 115 3.61 3.22 4.89
CA THR A 115 4.50 2.08 4.67
C THR A 115 5.50 2.38 3.56
N ARG A 116 5.06 2.98 2.46
CA ARG A 116 5.96 3.43 1.38
C ARG A 116 6.98 4.46 1.90
N VAL A 117 6.54 5.45 2.68
CA VAL A 117 7.44 6.45 3.27
C VAL A 117 8.48 5.79 4.16
N ALA A 118 8.07 4.90 5.05
CA ALA A 118 8.96 4.20 5.97
C ALA A 118 10.05 3.41 5.21
N MET A 119 9.66 2.70 4.16
CA MET A 119 10.59 1.90 3.34
C MET A 119 11.58 2.78 2.56
N VAL A 120 11.12 3.86 1.93
CA VAL A 120 12.01 4.77 1.19
C VAL A 120 12.99 5.46 2.13
N ARG A 121 12.53 5.92 3.31
CA ARG A 121 13.42 6.49 4.33
C ARG A 121 14.46 5.48 4.82
N PHE A 122 14.08 4.22 5.02
CA PHE A 122 15.00 3.15 5.38
C PHE A 122 16.08 2.95 4.31
N PHE A 123 15.72 2.81 3.03
CA PHE A 123 16.71 2.61 1.97
C PHE A 123 17.60 3.84 1.69
N ASN A 124 17.11 5.06 1.94
CA ASN A 124 17.89 6.29 1.80
C ASN A 124 18.81 6.58 3.01
N SER A 125 18.72 5.79 4.07
CA SER A 125 19.56 5.97 5.26
C SER A 125 21.03 5.63 5.00
N ALA A 126 21.92 6.25 5.79
CA ALA A 126 23.35 6.13 5.60
C ALA A 126 23.88 4.71 5.81
N ASN A 127 23.32 3.92 6.73
CA ASN A 127 23.88 2.59 7.05
C ASN A 127 23.27 1.44 6.25
N VAL A 128 22.25 1.69 5.43
CA VAL A 128 21.57 0.67 4.62
C VAL A 128 22.26 0.52 3.26
N LEU A 129 22.41 1.61 2.51
CA LEU A 129 23.10 1.63 1.21
C LEU A 129 24.25 2.65 1.16
N GLN A 130 24.81 3.05 2.31
CA GLN A 130 26.02 3.90 2.38
C GLN A 130 25.91 5.26 1.67
N GLY A 131 24.70 5.81 1.55
CA GLY A 131 24.48 7.05 0.82
C GLY A 131 24.98 6.93 -0.63
N PHE A 132 24.80 5.78 -1.27
CA PHE A 132 25.24 5.50 -2.64
C PHE A 132 24.78 6.57 -3.66
N GLN A 133 23.67 7.27 -3.40
CA GLN A 133 23.20 8.43 -4.16
C GLN A 133 24.16 9.63 -4.17
N MET A 134 25.08 9.72 -3.22
CA MET A 134 26.02 10.85 -3.08
C MET A 134 27.22 10.77 -4.02
N HIS A 135 27.20 9.87 -5.02
CA HIS A 135 28.31 9.59 -5.94
C HIS A 135 28.19 10.32 -7.28
N THR A 136 28.11 11.64 -7.23
CA THR A 136 28.59 12.43 -8.36
C THR A 136 29.63 13.44 -7.85
N ARG A 137 30.89 13.17 -8.18
CA ARG A 137 31.96 14.16 -8.39
C ARG A 137 32.87 14.59 -7.23
N THR A 138 33.01 13.83 -6.14
CA THR A 138 34.14 14.05 -5.20
C THR A 138 34.56 12.74 -4.55
N LEU A 139 35.86 12.44 -4.53
CA LEU A 139 36.43 11.33 -3.75
C LEU A 139 36.07 11.54 -2.27
N ARG A 140 35.01 10.89 -1.81
CA ARG A 140 34.61 10.87 -0.40
C ARG A 140 35.07 9.55 0.22
N LEU A 141 35.65 9.64 1.41
CA LEU A 141 35.86 8.48 2.26
C LEU A 141 34.49 8.03 2.75
N PHE A 142 33.98 6.95 2.19
CA PHE A 142 32.78 6.32 2.73
C PHE A 142 33.15 5.51 3.99
N PRO A 143 32.27 5.48 5.00
CA PRO A 143 32.42 4.55 6.11
C PRO A 143 32.60 3.12 5.59
N ARG A 144 33.31 2.26 6.33
CA ARG A 144 33.44 0.85 5.94
C ARG A 144 32.04 0.23 5.80
N PRO A 145 31.78 -0.55 4.74
CA PRO A 145 30.52 -1.29 4.58
C PRO A 145 30.18 -2.06 5.84
N THR A 146 28.91 -1.97 6.26
CA THR A 146 28.38 -2.88 7.28
C THR A 146 28.29 -4.29 6.68
N PRO A 147 28.35 -5.37 7.47
CA PRO A 147 28.13 -6.73 6.94
C PRO A 147 26.80 -6.87 6.21
N PHE A 148 25.78 -6.12 6.66
CA PHE A 148 24.50 -5.98 5.97
C PHE A 148 24.66 -5.36 4.59
N ALA A 149 25.26 -4.16 4.49
CA ALA A 149 25.44 -3.46 3.22
C ALA A 149 26.29 -4.27 2.24
N GLU A 150 27.35 -4.93 2.72
CA GLU A 150 28.21 -5.78 1.90
C GLU A 150 27.43 -6.95 1.28
N LYS A 151 26.60 -7.64 2.08
CA LYS A 151 25.80 -8.75 1.59
C LYS A 151 24.64 -8.30 0.71
N LEU A 152 23.96 -7.22 1.09
CA LEU A 152 22.88 -6.62 0.31
C LEU A 152 23.38 -6.21 -1.09
N ALA A 153 24.55 -5.56 -1.17
CA ALA A 153 25.15 -5.11 -2.44
C ALA A 153 25.52 -6.26 -3.41
N ARG A 154 25.64 -7.51 -2.93
CA ARG A 154 25.89 -8.69 -3.79
C ARG A 154 24.61 -9.26 -4.42
N THR A 155 23.45 -8.70 -4.09
CA THR A 155 22.17 -9.15 -4.66
C THR A 155 21.85 -8.41 -5.96
N GLN A 156 21.29 -9.12 -6.93
CA GLN A 156 20.83 -8.53 -8.21
C GLN A 156 19.78 -7.42 -7.99
N ALA A 157 19.01 -7.50 -6.90
CA ALA A 157 18.02 -6.49 -6.55
C ALA A 157 18.63 -5.11 -6.34
N VAL A 158 19.84 -5.03 -5.75
CA VAL A 158 20.50 -3.74 -5.48
C VAL A 158 21.09 -3.14 -6.74
N GLU A 159 21.61 -3.96 -7.66
CA GLU A 159 22.09 -3.49 -8.97
C GLU A 159 20.95 -2.79 -9.73
N TYR A 160 19.81 -3.48 -9.87
CA TYR A 160 18.63 -2.91 -10.53
C TYR A 160 18.10 -1.66 -9.81
N PHE A 161 18.00 -1.70 -8.47
CA PHE A 161 17.58 -0.55 -7.68
C PHE A 161 18.53 0.65 -7.86
N GLY A 162 19.84 0.37 -7.94
CA GLY A 162 20.89 1.36 -8.11
C GLY A 162 20.83 2.11 -9.42
N GLU A 163 20.50 1.42 -10.52
CA GLU A 163 20.25 2.07 -11.81
C GLU A 163 18.93 2.84 -11.81
N TRP A 164 17.87 2.23 -11.28
CA TRP A 164 16.53 2.81 -11.29
C TRP A 164 16.44 4.12 -10.52
N ILE A 165 17.11 4.23 -9.36
CA ILE A 165 17.07 5.43 -8.52
C ILE A 165 17.80 6.64 -9.15
N LEU A 166 18.68 6.43 -10.14
CA LEU A 166 19.30 7.53 -10.88
C LEU A 166 18.29 8.28 -11.76
N ASN A 167 17.26 7.58 -12.22
CA ASN A 167 16.15 8.14 -12.99
C ASN A 167 14.84 7.41 -12.67
N PRO A 168 14.27 7.65 -11.46
CA PRO A 168 13.13 6.88 -11.00
C PRO A 168 11.89 7.25 -11.80
N SER A 169 11.18 6.26 -12.33
CA SER A 169 9.93 6.48 -13.07
C SER A 169 8.70 6.65 -12.16
N ASN A 170 8.83 6.38 -10.86
CA ASN A 170 7.72 6.42 -9.91
C ASN A 170 7.64 7.78 -9.20
N TYR A 171 6.57 8.53 -9.46
CA TYR A 171 6.35 9.86 -8.85
C TYR A 171 6.17 9.82 -7.32
N ALA A 172 5.53 8.78 -6.78
CA ALA A 172 5.40 8.66 -5.32
C ALA A 172 6.79 8.50 -4.68
N PHE A 173 7.66 7.68 -5.27
CA PHE A 173 9.05 7.56 -4.85
C PHE A 173 9.80 8.90 -4.95
N GLN A 174 9.70 9.60 -6.09
CA GLN A 174 10.36 10.91 -6.26
C GLN A 174 9.93 11.91 -5.19
N ARG A 175 8.63 12.00 -4.89
CA ARG A 175 8.07 12.87 -3.85
C ARG A 175 8.66 12.52 -2.49
N ILE A 176 8.65 11.24 -2.11
CA ILE A 176 9.20 10.79 -0.83
C ILE A 176 10.71 11.02 -0.75
N HIS A 177 11.44 10.75 -1.85
CA HIS A 177 12.87 10.97 -1.97
C HIS A 177 13.23 12.46 -1.80
N ASN A 178 12.35 13.36 -2.26
CA ASN A 178 12.45 14.80 -2.07
C ASN A 178 11.79 15.29 -0.76
N ASN A 179 11.72 14.44 0.27
CA ASN A 179 11.19 14.75 1.60
C ASN A 179 9.71 15.22 1.63
N THR A 180 8.92 14.86 0.63
CA THR A 180 7.46 15.00 0.71
C THR A 180 6.90 13.82 1.50
N PHE A 181 6.14 14.12 2.55
CA PHE A 181 5.52 13.09 3.40
C PHE A 181 3.99 13.16 3.39
N ASP A 182 3.39 14.23 2.86
CA ASP A 182 1.94 14.39 2.83
C ASP A 182 1.23 13.31 1.98
N PRO A 183 0.30 12.51 2.54
CA PRO A 183 -0.47 11.52 1.79
C PRO A 183 -1.26 12.08 0.63
N ALA A 184 -1.76 13.31 0.76
CA ALA A 184 -2.50 13.92 -0.33
C ALA A 184 -1.59 14.18 -1.54
N LEU A 185 -0.31 14.47 -1.27
CA LEU A 185 0.71 14.65 -2.29
C LEU A 185 1.32 13.34 -2.75
N ILE A 186 1.44 12.31 -1.93
CA ILE A 186 2.08 11.03 -2.34
C ILE A 186 1.09 10.09 -3.00
N GLY A 187 -0.12 10.06 -2.46
CA GLY A 187 -1.14 9.10 -2.77
C GLY A 187 -1.81 9.30 -4.13
N ASP A 188 -2.43 8.23 -4.63
CA ASP A 188 -3.04 8.15 -5.97
C ASP A 188 -4.57 7.95 -5.93
N LYS A 189 -5.16 7.90 -4.74
CA LYS A 189 -6.61 7.73 -4.57
C LYS A 189 -7.36 9.05 -4.79
N PRO A 190 -8.52 9.02 -5.48
CA PRO A 190 -9.33 10.21 -5.77
C PRO A 190 -9.65 11.06 -4.55
N LYS A 191 -9.84 10.46 -3.37
CA LYS A 191 -10.11 11.19 -2.12
C LYS A 191 -9.12 12.30 -1.80
N TRP A 192 -7.88 12.19 -2.28
CA TRP A 192 -6.81 13.13 -2.02
C TRP A 192 -6.72 14.29 -3.00
N TYR A 193 -7.26 14.18 -4.22
CA TYR A 193 -7.13 15.22 -5.25
C TYR A 193 -8.44 15.57 -5.96
N ALA A 194 -9.51 14.77 -5.83
CA ALA A 194 -10.76 14.97 -6.56
C ALA A 194 -11.41 16.33 -6.27
N HIS A 195 -11.23 16.85 -5.05
CA HIS A 195 -11.72 18.18 -4.66
C HIS A 195 -11.03 19.34 -5.40
N GLN A 196 -9.87 19.09 -6.01
CA GLN A 196 -9.10 20.06 -6.80
C GLN A 196 -9.42 19.96 -8.29
N LEU A 197 -10.12 18.90 -8.71
CA LEU A 197 -10.49 18.67 -10.09
C LEU A 197 -11.86 19.28 -10.38
N GLN A 198 -12.00 19.89 -11.56
CA GLN A 198 -13.29 20.31 -12.06
C GLN A 198 -14.04 19.09 -12.61
N PRO A 199 -15.22 18.71 -12.05
CA PRO A 199 -16.01 17.63 -12.60
C PRO A 199 -16.53 18.01 -13.99
N ILE A 200 -16.31 17.15 -14.96
CA ILE A 200 -16.88 17.28 -16.31
C ILE A 200 -18.04 16.31 -16.40
N HIS A 201 -19.26 16.85 -16.42
CA HIS A 201 -20.47 16.06 -16.61
C HIS A 201 -20.73 15.87 -18.10
N TYR A 202 -20.66 14.63 -18.57
CA TYR A 202 -21.07 14.28 -19.93
C TYR A 202 -22.39 13.52 -19.88
N ARG A 203 -23.38 13.98 -20.66
CA ARG A 203 -24.65 13.26 -20.81
C ARG A 203 -24.45 12.15 -21.83
N VAL A 204 -24.38 10.90 -21.36
CA VAL A 204 -24.24 9.70 -22.22
C VAL A 204 -25.55 9.23 -22.84
N TYR A 205 -26.66 9.88 -22.50
CA TYR A 205 -28.01 9.54 -22.95
C TYR A 205 -28.72 10.77 -23.50
N ASP A 206 -29.66 10.55 -24.42
CA ASP A 206 -30.50 11.63 -24.93
C ASP A 206 -31.43 12.15 -23.83
N GLY A 207 -31.63 13.46 -23.78
CA GLY A 207 -32.46 14.10 -22.76
C GLY A 207 -33.93 13.70 -22.81
N ASN A 208 -34.39 13.18 -23.94
CA ASN A 208 -35.74 12.68 -24.15
C ASN A 208 -35.81 11.14 -24.09
N SER A 209 -34.74 10.46 -23.67
CA SER A 209 -34.74 9.01 -23.53
C SER A 209 -35.53 8.56 -22.30
N GLN A 210 -36.09 7.34 -22.35
CA GLN A 210 -36.74 6.70 -21.20
C GLN A 210 -35.79 6.56 -19.99
N LEU A 211 -34.47 6.46 -20.24
CA LEU A 211 -33.46 6.47 -19.19
C LEU A 211 -33.36 7.83 -18.48
N ALA A 212 -33.47 8.94 -19.22
CA ALA A 212 -33.50 10.28 -18.64
C ALA A 212 -34.71 10.48 -17.73
N GLU A 213 -35.87 9.96 -18.16
CA GLU A 213 -37.10 9.98 -17.38
C GLU A 213 -36.95 9.12 -16.12
N ALA A 214 -36.47 7.89 -16.23
CA ALA A 214 -36.24 6.99 -15.10
C ALA A 214 -35.27 7.54 -14.06
N LEU A 215 -34.20 8.22 -14.48
CA LEU A 215 -33.23 8.87 -13.56
C LEU A 215 -33.76 10.15 -12.91
N SER A 216 -34.80 10.77 -13.49
CA SER A 216 -35.43 11.97 -12.94
C SER A 216 -36.47 11.65 -11.86
N VAL A 217 -36.95 10.41 -11.83
CA VAL A 217 -37.83 9.91 -10.77
C VAL A 217 -36.98 9.74 -9.50
N PRO A 218 -37.29 10.44 -8.40
CA PRO A 218 -36.65 10.18 -7.12
C PRO A 218 -36.82 8.71 -6.76
N PRO A 219 -35.80 8.01 -6.23
CA PRO A 219 -36.00 6.65 -5.75
C PRO A 219 -37.15 6.68 -4.74
N GLU A 220 -38.21 5.93 -5.03
CA GLU A 220 -39.31 5.80 -4.08
C GLU A 220 -38.69 5.32 -2.77
N ARG A 221 -38.85 6.14 -1.73
CA ARG A 221 -38.57 5.67 -0.37
C ARG A 221 -39.59 4.57 -0.17
N ASP A 222 -39.14 3.34 0.05
CA ASP A 222 -39.98 2.22 0.45
C ASP A 222 -40.82 2.65 1.65
N SER A 223 -41.99 3.22 1.38
CA SER A 223 -43.06 3.39 2.34
C SER A 223 -43.80 2.07 2.31
N ASP A 224 -43.52 1.25 3.33
CA ASP A 224 -44.23 0.06 3.78
C ASP A 224 -45.65 -0.04 3.20
N SER A 225 -45.78 -0.70 2.05
CA SER A 225 -47.09 -1.07 1.51
C SER A 225 -47.08 -2.57 1.24
N ASP A 226 -48.05 -3.23 1.88
CA ASP A 226 -48.28 -4.66 2.00
C ASP A 226 -48.16 -5.43 0.67
N PRO A 227 -47.68 -6.69 0.70
CA PRO A 227 -47.53 -7.51 -0.48
C PRO A 227 -48.83 -8.23 -0.81
N THR A 228 -49.74 -7.58 -1.53
CA THR A 228 -50.79 -8.29 -2.26
C THR A 228 -51.19 -7.49 -3.49
N GLU A 229 -50.79 -7.96 -4.67
CA GLU A 229 -51.75 -8.41 -5.69
C GLU A 229 -51.01 -8.95 -6.94
N ASP A 230 -51.15 -10.27 -7.09
CA ASP A 230 -51.15 -11.08 -8.30
C ASP A 230 -50.95 -10.37 -9.65
N SER A 231 -49.83 -10.70 -10.31
CA SER A 231 -49.75 -10.73 -11.77
C SER A 231 -48.77 -11.80 -12.19
N GLY A 232 -49.29 -13.03 -12.30
CA GLY A 232 -48.63 -14.11 -13.02
C GLY A 232 -48.45 -13.76 -14.49
N SER A 233 -47.19 -13.78 -14.95
CA SER A 233 -46.83 -13.82 -16.36
C SER A 233 -45.83 -14.94 -16.58
N ASP A 234 -46.31 -16.05 -17.13
CA ASP A 234 -45.52 -17.13 -17.68
C ASP A 234 -44.71 -16.62 -18.87
N SER A 235 -43.38 -16.69 -18.79
CA SER A 235 -42.52 -16.64 -19.97
C SER A 235 -41.27 -17.51 -19.78
N GLN A 236 -41.43 -18.76 -20.21
CA GLN A 236 -40.51 -19.64 -20.93
C GLN A 236 -39.00 -19.50 -20.71
N ASP A 237 -38.40 -20.64 -20.40
CA ASP A 237 -36.98 -20.94 -20.30
C ASP A 237 -36.15 -20.30 -21.44
N TYR A 238 -35.22 -19.43 -21.06
CA TYR A 238 -34.08 -19.06 -21.88
C TYR A 238 -32.81 -19.42 -21.11
N ASP A 239 -32.14 -20.50 -21.55
CA ASP A 239 -30.74 -20.77 -21.30
C ASP A 239 -29.90 -19.67 -21.95
N ASP A 240 -29.71 -18.55 -21.24
CA ASP A 240 -28.80 -17.49 -21.69
C ASP A 240 -27.39 -17.77 -21.17
N SER A 241 -26.74 -18.70 -21.86
CA SER A 241 -25.29 -18.88 -21.83
C SER A 241 -24.62 -17.68 -22.48
N SER A 242 -24.42 -16.58 -21.74
CA SER A 242 -23.36 -15.60 -22.01
C SER A 242 -23.30 -14.52 -20.91
N SER A 243 -22.34 -14.62 -20.00
CA SER A 243 -21.64 -13.41 -19.54
C SER A 243 -20.28 -13.76 -18.97
N SER A 244 -19.28 -13.13 -19.56
CA SER A 244 -17.87 -13.23 -19.23
C SER A 244 -17.56 -12.72 -17.83
N TYR A 245 -17.55 -13.63 -16.86
CA TYR A 245 -16.79 -13.50 -15.64
C TYR A 245 -16.07 -14.83 -15.45
N SER A 246 -14.80 -14.90 -15.85
CA SER A 246 -13.93 -16.03 -15.51
C SER A 246 -13.75 -16.05 -13.99
N SER A 247 -14.70 -16.68 -13.31
CA SER A 247 -14.62 -16.99 -11.90
C SER A 247 -13.49 -18.01 -11.73
N LEU A 248 -12.68 -17.85 -10.69
CA LEU A 248 -11.66 -18.83 -10.30
C LEU A 248 -12.24 -20.26 -10.21
N GLY A 249 -13.55 -20.38 -9.96
CA GLY A 249 -14.28 -21.65 -9.96
C GLY A 249 -14.31 -22.35 -11.32
N ASP A 250 -14.37 -21.63 -12.44
CA ASP A 250 -14.39 -22.23 -13.78
C ASP A 250 -13.01 -22.74 -14.18
N PHE A 251 -11.94 -22.00 -13.86
CA PHE A 251 -10.56 -22.45 -14.08
C PHE A 251 -10.23 -23.72 -13.26
N VAL A 252 -10.66 -23.77 -12.00
CA VAL A 252 -10.47 -24.95 -11.14
C VAL A 252 -11.30 -26.14 -11.66
N SER A 253 -12.51 -25.90 -12.14
CA SER A 253 -13.37 -26.94 -12.72
C SER A 253 -12.83 -27.48 -14.05
N GLU A 254 -12.20 -26.64 -14.87
CA GLU A 254 -11.55 -27.03 -16.12
C GLU A 254 -10.26 -27.84 -15.85
N MET A 255 -9.48 -27.48 -14.81
CA MET A 255 -8.32 -28.25 -14.38
C MET A 255 -8.70 -29.63 -13.80
N MET A 256 -9.88 -29.77 -13.19
CA MET A 256 -10.41 -31.06 -12.73
C MET A 256 -10.92 -31.96 -13.86
N LYS A 257 -11.27 -31.39 -15.02
CA LYS A 257 -11.79 -32.14 -16.18
C LYS A 257 -10.71 -32.56 -17.18
N CYS A 258 -9.54 -31.92 -17.14
CA CYS A 258 -8.44 -32.28 -18.01
C CYS A 258 -7.50 -33.27 -17.31
N ASP A 259 -7.64 -34.57 -17.61
CA ASP A 259 -6.55 -35.54 -17.48
C ASP A 259 -5.44 -35.14 -18.47
N ILE A 260 -4.63 -34.15 -18.09
CA ILE A 260 -3.39 -33.81 -18.80
C ILE A 260 -2.38 -34.89 -18.45
N ASN A 261 -2.40 -35.96 -19.25
CA ASN A 261 -1.23 -36.80 -19.40
C ASN A 261 -0.20 -35.98 -20.19
N GLY A 262 0.85 -35.54 -19.51
CA GLY A 262 2.02 -34.98 -20.17
C GLY A 262 2.79 -36.09 -20.89
N ASP A 263 3.04 -35.90 -22.18
CA ASP A 263 4.18 -36.48 -22.87
C ASP A 263 5.47 -35.74 -22.47
#